data_AF-A2GHP3-F1
#
_entry.id   AF-A2GHP3-F1
#
_cell.length_a   1.000
_cell.length_b   1.000
_cell.length_c   1.000
_cell.angle_alpha   90.00
_cell.angle_beta   90.00
_cell.angle_gamma   90.00
#
_symmetry.space_group_name_H-M   'P 1'
#
loop_
_entity.id
_entity.type
_entity.pdbx_description
1 polymer ?
#
loop_
_entity_poly.entity_id
_entity_poly.type
_entity_poly.pdbx_seq_one_letter_code
_entity_poly.pdbx_strand_id
1 'polypeptide(L)'
;AGEALSQQTLLDYYNKGKQPNDPMLDLSNVYDEMTIFTGKFNLALDTFASPEFTHVAKIFIMFTIYQMMNKYKQLQSANINPEKLADKLYKPITRDEIRNRLIAIANSIHLAKVLEFAKKAYTCVAIDEGKTHDYHNLDFVLTNPLEQMKPYPVEAIDMKDGQTSQDYKSAITAGFNRIDIRS
;
A
#
# COMPACT_ATOMS: atom_id res chain seq x y z
N ALA A 1 8.32 21.23 -13.24
CA ALA A 1 8.92 20.45 -12.13
C ALA A 1 7.89 19.40 -11.73
N GLY A 2 8.20 18.11 -11.93
CA GLY A 2 7.29 17.03 -11.57
C GLY A 2 7.22 16.91 -10.06
N GLU A 3 6.04 17.10 -9.47
CA GLU A 3 5.82 16.74 -8.08
C GLU A 3 6.13 15.26 -7.89
N ALA A 4 6.92 14.95 -6.86
CA ALA A 4 7.14 13.58 -6.41
C ALA A 4 5.79 12.84 -6.32
N LEU A 5 5.74 11.60 -6.82
CA LEU A 5 4.64 10.67 -6.60
C LEU A 5 4.25 10.73 -5.11
N SER A 6 3.15 11.40 -4.79
CA SER A 6 2.87 11.71 -3.39
C SER A 6 2.39 10.43 -2.70
N GLN A 7 3.12 10.07 -1.65
CA GLN A 7 2.80 9.04 -0.67
C GLN A 7 1.41 9.23 -0.01
N GLN A 8 0.72 10.34 -0.31
CA GLN A 8 -0.69 10.61 0.01
C GLN A 8 -1.67 9.61 -0.62
N THR A 9 -1.33 9.04 -1.79
CA THR A 9 -2.25 8.22 -2.60
C THR A 9 -2.75 6.97 -1.86
N LEU A 10 -1.89 6.33 -1.05
CA LEU A 10 -2.26 5.14 -0.27
C LEU A 10 -3.35 5.44 0.77
N LEU A 11 -3.21 6.56 1.46
CA LEU A 11 -4.12 6.97 2.52
C LEU A 11 -5.48 7.41 1.95
N ASP A 12 -5.49 8.14 0.84
CA ASP A 12 -6.72 8.61 0.20
C ASP A 12 -7.55 7.44 -0.35
N TYR A 13 -6.91 6.39 -0.86
CA TYR A 13 -7.59 5.17 -1.31
C TYR A 13 -8.18 4.36 -0.17
N TYR A 14 -7.40 4.16 0.90
CA TYR A 14 -7.89 3.46 2.08
C TYR A 14 -9.07 4.19 2.74
N ASN A 15 -9.03 5.52 2.81
CA ASN A 15 -10.11 6.32 3.37
C ASN A 15 -11.38 6.33 2.51
N LYS A 16 -11.27 6.24 1.17
CA LYS A 16 -12.42 6.12 0.26
C LYS A 16 -13.18 4.79 0.41
N GLY A 17 -12.56 3.76 1.01
CA GLY A 17 -13.17 2.45 1.26
C GLY A 17 -13.94 2.33 2.58
N LYS A 18 -13.85 3.31 3.49
CA LYS A 18 -14.53 3.24 4.79
C LYS A 18 -15.98 3.74 4.69
N GLN A 19 -16.95 2.85 4.93
CA GLN A 19 -18.34 3.25 5.20
C GLN A 19 -18.48 3.84 6.62
N PRO A 20 -19.51 4.67 6.89
CA PRO A 20 -19.64 5.43 8.15
C PRO A 20 -19.97 4.59 9.39
N ASN A 21 -20.18 3.28 9.24
CA ASN A 21 -20.43 2.37 10.35
C ASN A 21 -19.08 1.83 10.79
N ASP A 22 -18.55 2.37 11.88
CA ASP A 22 -17.25 2.05 12.47
C ASP A 22 -17.08 0.52 12.54
N PRO A 23 -16.31 -0.10 11.63
CA PRO A 23 -16.12 -1.53 11.68
C PRO A 23 -15.33 -1.82 12.94
N MET A 24 -15.81 -2.78 13.73
CA MET A 24 -15.15 -3.27 14.93
C MET A 24 -13.64 -3.39 14.68
N LEU A 25 -12.86 -2.55 15.36
CA LEU A 25 -11.41 -2.45 15.15
C LEU A 25 -10.77 -3.80 15.49
N ASP A 26 -10.40 -4.56 14.47
CA ASP A 26 -9.74 -5.84 14.61
C ASP A 26 -8.24 -5.73 14.34
N LEU A 27 -7.51 -6.83 14.57
CA LEU A 27 -6.07 -6.86 14.38
C LEU A 27 -5.66 -6.69 12.91
N SER A 28 -6.52 -7.06 11.95
CA SER A 28 -6.25 -6.84 10.53
C SER A 28 -6.31 -5.35 10.19
N ASN A 29 -7.25 -4.59 10.77
CA ASN A 29 -7.28 -3.13 10.58
C ASN A 29 -5.99 -2.48 11.08
N VAL A 30 -5.48 -2.92 12.23
CA VAL A 30 -4.21 -2.43 12.78
C VAL A 30 -3.05 -2.73 11.82
N TYR A 31 -3.02 -3.93 11.22
CA TYR A 31 -2.00 -4.32 10.25
C TYR A 31 -2.07 -3.54 8.94
N ASP A 32 -3.27 -3.20 8.47
CA ASP A 32 -3.45 -2.38 7.28
C ASP A 32 -2.94 -0.95 7.52
N GLU A 33 -3.28 -0.35 8.68
CA GLU A 33 -2.77 0.97 9.07
C GLU A 33 -1.23 0.98 9.17
N MET A 34 -0.64 -0.05 9.79
CA MET A 34 0.82 -0.21 9.85
C MET A 34 1.43 -0.30 8.45
N THR A 35 0.84 -1.09 7.57
CA THR A 35 1.32 -1.27 6.19
C THR A 35 1.25 0.04 5.40
N ILE A 36 0.14 0.76 5.50
CA ILE A 36 -0.04 2.08 4.87
C ILE A 36 0.98 3.06 5.42
N PHE A 37 1.20 3.07 6.74
CA PHE A 37 2.19 3.93 7.37
C PHE A 37 3.61 3.61 6.88
N THR A 38 3.97 2.32 6.79
CA THR A 38 5.26 1.89 6.24
C THR A 38 5.47 2.42 4.83
N GLY A 39 4.49 2.23 3.93
CA GLY A 39 4.58 2.73 2.56
C GLY A 39 4.59 4.25 2.48
N LYS A 40 3.77 4.92 3.30
CA LYS A 40 3.63 6.38 3.31
C LYS A 40 4.89 7.09 3.78
N PHE A 41 5.61 6.53 4.75
CA PHE A 41 6.81 7.17 5.32
C PHE A 41 8.10 6.52 4.82
N ASN A 42 8.02 5.64 3.82
CA ASN A 42 9.16 4.90 3.27
C ASN A 42 10.00 4.22 4.38
N LEU A 43 9.31 3.58 5.32
CA LEU A 43 9.96 2.87 6.41
C LEU A 43 10.45 1.50 5.94
N ALA A 44 11.44 0.97 6.66
CA ALA A 44 11.84 -0.43 6.47
C ALA A 44 10.66 -1.35 6.79
N LEU A 45 10.51 -2.44 6.02
CA LEU A 45 9.47 -3.45 6.26
C LEU A 45 9.58 -4.07 7.67
N ASP A 46 10.79 -4.08 8.23
CA ASP A 46 11.06 -4.62 9.55
C ASP A 46 10.67 -3.68 10.70
N THR A 47 10.36 -2.40 10.43
CA THR A 47 10.07 -1.41 11.48
C THR A 47 8.94 -1.89 12.41
N PHE A 48 7.79 -2.29 11.87
CA PHE A 48 6.66 -2.76 12.68
C PHE A 48 6.72 -4.25 13.01
N ALA A 49 7.53 -5.02 12.28
CA ALA A 49 7.78 -6.43 12.59
C ALA A 49 8.85 -6.64 13.68
N SER A 50 9.50 -5.57 14.12
CA SER A 50 10.60 -5.62 15.08
C SER A 50 10.15 -6.05 16.48
N PRO A 51 11.03 -6.73 17.25
CA PRO A 51 10.80 -6.98 18.68
C PRO A 51 10.61 -5.68 19.48
N GLU A 52 11.33 -4.61 19.12
CA GLU A 52 11.28 -3.31 19.77
C GLU A 52 9.89 -2.68 19.59
N PHE A 53 9.36 -2.67 18.37
CA PHE A 53 8.02 -2.16 18.13
C PHE A 53 6.96 -3.02 18.81
N THR A 54 7.13 -4.35 18.78
CA THR A 54 6.25 -5.28 19.51
C THR A 54 6.18 -4.96 20.99
N HIS A 55 7.32 -4.66 21.61
CA HIS A 55 7.39 -4.25 23.01
C HIS A 55 6.61 -2.95 23.25
N VAL A 56 6.83 -1.93 22.41
CA VAL A 56 6.11 -0.64 22.50
C VAL A 56 4.60 -0.82 22.32
N ALA A 57 4.16 -1.61 21.35
CA ALA A 57 2.74 -1.90 21.12
C ALA A 57 2.09 -2.53 22.36
N LYS A 58 2.77 -3.50 22.99
CA LYS A 58 2.29 -4.13 24.24
C LYS A 58 2.23 -3.13 25.40
N ILE A 59 3.20 -2.21 25.52
CA ILE A 59 3.17 -1.14 26.52
C ILE A 59 1.91 -0.27 26.36
N PHE A 60 1.57 0.15 25.12
CA PHE A 60 0.35 0.94 24.90
C PHE A 60 -0.93 0.20 25.29
N ILE A 61 -1.01 -1.10 25.00
CA ILE A 61 -2.15 -1.94 25.38
C ILE A 61 -2.23 -2.08 26.90
N MET A 62 -1.12 -2.41 27.55
CA MET A 62 -1.04 -2.53 29.01
C MET A 62 -1.39 -1.22 29.70
N PHE A 63 -0.87 -0.08 29.22
CA PHE A 63 -1.19 1.25 29.73
C PHE A 63 -2.70 1.50 29.68
N THR A 64 -3.34 1.22 28.54
CA THR A 64 -4.79 1.35 28.38
C THR A 64 -5.55 0.46 29.37
N ILE A 65 -5.13 -0.80 29.54
CA ILE A 65 -5.74 -1.73 30.50
C ILE A 65 -5.64 -1.19 31.92
N TYR A 66 -4.45 -0.71 32.34
CA TYR A 66 -4.26 -0.12 33.67
C TYR A 66 -5.17 1.10 33.89
N GLN A 67 -5.27 2.00 32.90
CA GLN A 67 -6.15 3.17 32.99
C GLN A 67 -7.63 2.76 33.11
N MET A 68 -8.05 1.73 32.38
CA MET A 68 -9.42 1.20 32.47
C MET A 68 -9.70 0.57 33.84
N MET A 69 -8.76 -0.21 34.38
CA MET A 69 -8.88 -0.78 35.72
C MET A 69 -8.96 0.31 36.79
N ASN A 70 -8.14 1.36 36.70
CA ASN A 70 -8.19 2.49 37.64
C ASN A 70 -9.53 3.23 37.60
N LYS A 71 -10.13 3.35 36.40
CA LYS A 71 -11.39 4.07 36.21
C LYS A 71 -12.63 3.25 36.61
N TYR A 72 -12.61 1.94 36.40
CA TYR A 72 -13.79 1.07 36.54
C TYR A 72 -13.57 0.00 37.62
N LYS A 73 -14.17 0.20 38.80
CA LYS A 73 -14.03 -0.68 39.98
C LYS A 73 -14.32 -2.16 39.69
N GLN A 74 -15.28 -2.45 38.82
CA GLN A 74 -15.63 -3.82 38.42
C GLN A 74 -14.48 -4.56 37.72
N LEU A 75 -13.58 -3.84 37.03
CA LEU A 75 -12.41 -4.43 36.37
C LEU A 75 -11.26 -4.69 37.36
N GLN A 76 -11.21 -3.95 38.47
CA GLN A 76 -10.23 -4.17 39.54
C GLN A 76 -10.46 -5.53 40.22
N SER A 77 -11.72 -5.86 40.46
CA SER A 77 -12.12 -7.13 41.10
C SER A 77 -11.97 -8.35 40.18
N ALA A 78 -11.74 -8.15 38.88
CA ALA A 78 -11.73 -9.22 37.87
C ALA A 78 -10.38 -9.95 37.75
N ASN A 79 -9.38 -9.65 38.60
CA ASN A 79 -8.05 -10.26 38.61
C ASN A 79 -7.38 -10.31 37.20
N ILE A 80 -7.53 -9.22 36.45
CA ILE A 80 -6.98 -9.10 35.09
C ILE A 80 -5.46 -8.98 35.20
N ASN A 81 -4.73 -9.82 34.47
CA ASN A 81 -3.29 -9.66 34.25
C ASN A 81 -3.07 -8.88 32.93
N PRO A 82 -2.62 -7.61 32.97
CA PRO A 82 -2.51 -6.77 31.77
C PRO A 82 -1.52 -7.29 30.74
N GLU A 83 -0.41 -7.91 31.18
CA GLU A 83 0.62 -8.46 30.29
C GLU A 83 0.08 -9.66 29.51
N LYS A 84 -0.54 -10.63 30.19
CA LYS A 84 -1.18 -11.78 29.55
C LYS A 84 -2.30 -11.37 28.59
N LEU A 85 -3.05 -10.33 28.96
CA LEU A 85 -4.10 -9.82 28.10
C LEU A 85 -3.52 -9.10 26.88
N ALA A 86 -2.44 -8.32 27.03
CA ALA A 86 -1.75 -7.70 25.89
C ALA A 86 -1.20 -8.74 24.90
N ASP A 87 -0.60 -9.82 25.40
CA ASP A 87 -0.14 -10.95 24.57
C ASP A 87 -1.26 -11.65 23.82
N LYS A 88 -2.47 -11.63 24.37
CA LYS A 88 -3.67 -12.19 23.73
C LYS A 88 -4.25 -11.24 22.68
N LEU A 89 -4.24 -9.93 22.97
CA LEU A 89 -4.83 -8.90 22.10
C LEU A 89 -3.96 -8.55 20.91
N TYR A 90 -2.62 -8.58 21.06
CA TYR A 90 -1.70 -8.23 20.00
C TYR A 90 -0.78 -9.38 19.63
N LYS A 91 -0.82 -9.75 18.34
CA LYS A 91 0.19 -10.60 17.72
C LYS A 91 1.10 -9.74 16.85
N PRO A 92 2.43 -9.92 16.92
CA PRO A 92 3.34 -9.23 16.02
C PRO A 92 3.04 -9.59 14.56
N ILE A 93 2.98 -8.59 13.71
CA ILE A 93 2.95 -8.79 12.26
C ILE A 93 4.33 -9.21 11.77
N THR A 94 4.39 -10.05 10.75
CA THR A 94 5.68 -10.44 10.14
C THR A 94 6.07 -9.47 9.02
N ARG A 95 7.38 -9.36 8.75
CA ARG A 95 7.92 -8.60 7.61
C ARG A 95 7.30 -9.02 6.27
N ASP A 96 7.09 -10.33 6.10
CA ASP A 96 6.51 -10.89 4.88
C ASP A 96 5.03 -10.55 4.76
N GLU A 97 4.30 -10.54 5.88
CA GLU A 97 2.90 -10.09 5.88
C GLU A 97 2.78 -8.60 5.53
N ILE A 98 3.63 -7.73 6.09
CA ILE A 98 3.68 -6.31 5.69
C ILE A 98 3.96 -6.19 4.19
N ARG A 99 4.94 -6.94 3.65
CA ARG A 99 5.25 -6.92 2.21
C ARG A 99 4.06 -7.33 1.37
N ASN A 100 3.42 -8.45 1.71
CA ASN A 100 2.30 -8.99 0.95
C ASN A 100 1.10 -8.03 0.97
N ARG A 101 0.80 -7.44 2.13
CA ARG A 101 -0.23 -6.40 2.26
C ARG A 101 0.11 -5.16 1.43
N LEU A 102 1.36 -4.71 1.45
CA LEU A 102 1.81 -3.54 0.69
C LEU A 102 1.66 -3.77 -0.83
N ILE A 103 2.04 -4.96 -1.31
CA ILE A 103 1.83 -5.37 -2.70
C ILE A 103 0.34 -5.41 -3.04
N ALA A 104 -0.49 -6.01 -2.19
CA ALA A 104 -1.94 -6.09 -2.41
C ALA A 104 -2.60 -4.71 -2.48
N ILE A 105 -2.22 -3.80 -1.59
CA ILE A 105 -2.70 -2.40 -1.59
C ILE A 105 -2.23 -1.68 -2.86
N ALA A 106 -0.95 -1.81 -3.24
CA ALA A 106 -0.43 -1.20 -4.46
C ALA A 106 -1.17 -1.69 -5.72
N ASN A 107 -1.42 -3.01 -5.81
CA ASN A 107 -2.19 -3.60 -6.91
C ASN A 107 -3.65 -3.11 -6.94
N SER A 108 -4.28 -2.96 -5.78
CA SER A 108 -5.64 -2.41 -5.67
C SER A 108 -5.71 -0.97 -6.17
N ILE A 109 -4.74 -0.14 -5.77
CA ILE A 109 -4.64 1.26 -6.23
C ILE A 109 -4.39 1.31 -7.73
N HIS A 110 -3.48 0.47 -8.22
CA HIS A 110 -3.16 0.36 -9.64
C HIS A 110 -4.42 0.03 -10.45
N LEU A 111 -5.13 -1.04 -10.08
CA LEU A 111 -6.37 -1.44 -10.74
C LEU A 111 -7.41 -0.31 -10.73
N ALA A 112 -7.59 0.35 -9.58
CA ALA A 112 -8.55 1.44 -9.48
C ALA A 112 -8.17 2.65 -10.34
N LYS A 113 -6.87 2.96 -10.48
CA LYS A 113 -6.37 4.02 -11.37
C LYS A 113 -6.59 3.67 -12.84
N VAL A 114 -6.24 2.45 -13.24
CA VAL A 114 -6.46 2.00 -14.63
C VAL A 114 -7.97 2.02 -14.96
N LEU A 115 -8.83 1.55 -14.05
CA LEU A 115 -10.29 1.61 -14.20
C LEU A 115 -10.83 3.05 -14.29
N GLU A 116 -10.22 3.99 -13.56
CA GLU A 116 -10.56 5.41 -13.62
C GLU A 116 -10.33 5.95 -15.04
N PHE A 117 -9.17 5.68 -15.62
CA PHE A 117 -8.81 6.07 -16.98
C PHE A 117 -9.63 5.33 -18.06
N ALA A 118 -9.91 4.03 -17.87
CA ALA A 118 -10.68 3.22 -18.82
C ALA A 118 -12.13 3.72 -19.01
N LYS A 119 -12.69 4.40 -18.00
CA LYS A 119 -14.03 5.00 -18.07
C LYS A 119 -14.08 6.32 -18.85
N LYS A 120 -12.94 6.89 -19.22
CA LYS A 120 -12.85 8.19 -19.88
C LYS A 120 -12.65 8.04 -21.38
N ALA A 121 -13.38 8.84 -22.14
CA ALA A 121 -13.13 8.95 -23.57
C ALA A 121 -11.75 9.60 -23.81
N TYR A 122 -11.09 9.22 -24.90
CA TYR A 122 -9.79 9.77 -25.31
C TYR A 122 -8.65 9.55 -24.29
N THR A 123 -8.73 8.51 -23.46
CA THR A 123 -7.58 8.03 -22.72
C THR A 123 -6.55 7.46 -23.69
N CYS A 124 -5.30 7.93 -23.56
CA CYS A 124 -4.17 7.54 -24.38
C CYS A 124 -3.11 6.84 -23.54
N VAL A 125 -2.43 5.87 -24.14
CA VAL A 125 -1.21 5.27 -23.61
C VAL A 125 -0.03 5.96 -24.28
N ALA A 126 0.75 6.71 -23.50
CA ALA A 126 2.05 7.19 -23.92
C ALA A 126 3.10 6.11 -23.61
N ILE A 127 3.92 5.78 -24.60
CA ILE A 127 5.02 4.82 -24.49
C ILE A 127 6.29 5.59 -24.81
N ASP A 128 7.20 5.69 -23.85
CA ASP A 128 8.46 6.42 -23.99
C ASP A 128 9.63 5.49 -23.68
N GLU A 129 10.73 5.63 -24.43
CA GLU A 129 11.93 4.87 -24.14
C GLU A 129 12.82 5.64 -23.16
N GLY A 130 13.00 5.04 -21.99
CA GLY A 130 13.94 5.49 -20.98
C GLY A 130 15.26 4.72 -21.01
N LYS A 131 16.26 5.30 -20.36
CA LYS A 131 17.53 4.62 -20.05
C LYS A 131 17.94 4.93 -18.61
N THR A 132 18.12 3.89 -17.80
CA THR A 132 18.69 4.00 -16.45
C THR A 132 20.01 3.23 -16.39
N HIS A 133 21.12 3.96 -16.31
CA HIS A 133 22.48 3.41 -16.43
C HIS A 133 22.64 2.53 -17.68
N ASP A 134 22.69 1.21 -17.53
CA ASP A 134 22.91 0.23 -18.61
C ASP A 134 21.61 -0.44 -19.09
N TYR A 135 20.48 -0.15 -18.47
CA TYR A 135 19.18 -0.75 -18.81
C TYR A 135 18.35 0.22 -19.64
N HIS A 136 17.82 -0.28 -20.75
CA HIS A 136 16.79 0.40 -21.51
C HIS A 136 15.43 -0.05 -21.01
N ASN A 137 14.49 0.89 -20.84
CA ASN A 137 13.15 0.60 -20.34
C ASN A 137 12.10 1.27 -21.23
N LEU A 138 10.93 0.63 -21.35
CA LEU A 138 9.76 1.27 -21.94
C LEU A 138 8.82 1.70 -20.83
N ASP A 139 8.62 3.01 -20.72
CA ASP A 139 7.73 3.63 -19.75
C ASP A 139 6.33 3.75 -20.32
N PHE A 140 5.35 3.16 -19.62
CA PHE A 140 3.93 3.24 -19.98
C PHE A 140 3.23 4.24 -19.08
N VAL A 141 2.62 5.27 -19.67
CA VAL A 141 1.91 6.31 -18.94
C VAL A 141 0.50 6.50 -19.50
N LEU A 142 -0.51 6.39 -18.63
CA LEU A 142 -1.88 6.75 -18.99
C LEU A 142 -2.06 8.26 -18.90
N THR A 143 -2.59 8.84 -19.97
CA THR A 143 -2.85 10.27 -20.10
C THR A 143 -4.26 10.49 -20.64
N ASN A 144 -4.88 11.62 -20.29
CA ASN A 144 -6.11 12.06 -20.91
C ASN A 144 -5.99 13.56 -21.19
N PRO A 145 -5.78 13.96 -22.46
CA PRO A 145 -5.53 15.36 -22.80
C PRO A 145 -6.75 16.26 -22.65
N LEU A 146 -7.96 15.69 -22.58
CA LEU A 146 -9.21 16.46 -22.53
C LEU A 146 -9.69 16.74 -21.10
N GLU A 147 -9.50 15.80 -20.17
CA GLU A 147 -10.02 15.91 -18.80
C GLU A 147 -8.99 16.42 -17.77
N GLN A 148 -7.81 16.88 -18.20
CA GLN A 148 -6.72 17.38 -17.33
C GLN A 148 -6.36 16.44 -16.17
N MET A 149 -6.52 15.13 -16.36
CA MET A 149 -6.14 14.13 -15.36
C MET A 149 -4.63 14.11 -15.18
N LYS A 150 -4.16 13.95 -13.92
CA LYS A 150 -2.73 13.76 -13.66
C LYS A 150 -2.27 12.47 -14.36
N PRO A 151 -1.22 12.52 -15.21
CA PRO A 151 -0.67 11.35 -15.86
C PRO A 151 -0.36 10.25 -14.84
N TYR A 152 -0.72 9.01 -15.16
CA TYR A 152 -0.49 7.87 -14.27
C TYR A 152 0.58 6.95 -14.87
N PRO A 153 1.78 6.85 -14.24
CA PRO A 153 2.78 5.89 -14.65
C PRO A 153 2.31 4.48 -14.30
N VAL A 154 2.13 3.64 -15.30
CA VAL A 154 1.64 2.26 -15.18
C VAL A 154 2.78 1.35 -14.76
N GLU A 155 3.82 1.26 -15.59
CA GLU A 155 5.02 0.47 -15.32
C GLU A 155 6.16 0.91 -16.27
N ALA A 156 7.39 0.74 -15.81
CA ALA A 156 8.60 0.78 -16.62
C ALA A 156 9.03 -0.67 -16.88
N ILE A 157 9.02 -1.10 -18.14
CA ILE A 157 9.37 -2.49 -18.51
C ILE A 157 10.80 -2.54 -19.03
N ASP A 158 11.65 -3.30 -18.34
CA ASP A 158 13.05 -3.52 -18.76
C ASP A 158 13.13 -4.27 -20.09
N MET A 159 13.93 -3.72 -21.02
CA MET A 159 14.31 -4.34 -22.29
C MET A 159 15.64 -5.09 -22.08
N LYS A 160 15.52 -6.40 -21.80
CA LYS A 160 16.61 -7.24 -21.27
C LYS A 160 17.90 -7.23 -22.10
N ASP A 161 17.79 -7.28 -23.42
CA ASP A 161 18.94 -7.37 -24.34
C ASP A 161 19.20 -6.05 -25.10
N GLY A 162 18.50 -4.97 -24.75
CA GLY A 162 18.64 -3.64 -25.37
C GLY A 162 17.58 -3.31 -26.41
N GLN A 163 17.97 -2.63 -27.49
CA GLN A 163 17.08 -2.02 -28.50
C GLN A 163 16.77 -2.95 -29.68
N THR A 164 16.58 -4.26 -29.46
CA THR A 164 16.18 -5.14 -30.58
C THR A 164 14.67 -5.05 -30.81
N SER A 165 14.21 -5.27 -32.04
CA SER A 165 12.77 -5.31 -32.33
C SER A 165 12.01 -6.36 -31.52
N GLN A 166 12.69 -7.43 -31.07
CA GLN A 166 12.08 -8.47 -30.25
C GLN A 166 11.89 -8.01 -28.80
N ASP A 167 12.81 -7.20 -28.28
CA ASP A 167 12.69 -6.58 -26.95
C ASP A 167 11.52 -5.62 -26.90
N TYR A 168 11.39 -4.72 -27.88
CA TYR A 168 10.23 -3.82 -27.97
C TYR A 168 8.92 -4.59 -28.02
N LYS A 169 8.80 -5.64 -28.85
CA LYS A 169 7.58 -6.46 -28.91
C LYS A 169 7.24 -7.08 -27.56
N SER A 170 8.24 -7.61 -26.87
CA SER A 170 8.06 -8.25 -25.57
C SER A 170 7.65 -7.24 -24.49
N ALA A 171 8.33 -6.09 -24.45
CA ALA A 171 8.06 -5.02 -23.50
C ALA A 171 6.70 -4.35 -23.76
N ILE A 172 6.33 -4.11 -25.03
CA ILE A 172 5.01 -3.60 -25.43
C ILE A 172 3.90 -4.55 -25.01
N THR A 173 4.07 -5.84 -25.26
CA THR A 173 3.08 -6.85 -24.85
C THR A 173 2.93 -6.89 -23.33
N ALA A 174 4.04 -6.83 -22.58
CA ALA A 174 4.01 -6.78 -21.12
C ALA A 174 3.32 -5.52 -20.58
N GLY A 175 3.66 -4.35 -21.12
CA GLY A 175 3.05 -3.08 -20.74
C GLY A 175 1.54 -3.07 -20.99
N PHE A 176 1.08 -3.54 -22.15
CA PHE A 176 -0.36 -3.67 -22.41
C PHE A 176 -1.05 -4.67 -21.48
N ASN A 177 -0.41 -5.79 -21.10
CA ASN A 177 -1.00 -6.71 -20.10
C ASN A 177 -1.20 -6.07 -18.71
N ARG A 178 -0.45 -5.01 -18.39
CA ARG A 178 -0.63 -4.24 -17.14
C ARG A 178 -1.76 -3.22 -17.23
N ILE A 179 -2.03 -2.73 -18.42
CA ILE A 179 -3.12 -1.79 -18.72
C ILE A 179 -4.44 -2.54 -18.95
N ASP A 180 -4.36 -3.74 -19.50
CA ASP A 180 -5.52 -4.55 -19.86
C ASP A 180 -6.16 -5.16 -18.61
N ILE A 181 -7.26 -4.53 -18.18
CA ILE A 181 -8.15 -5.10 -17.19
C ILE A 181 -8.94 -6.19 -17.92
N ARG A 182 -8.44 -7.42 -17.89
CA ARG A 182 -9.22 -8.57 -18.36
C ARG A 182 -10.53 -8.61 -17.59
N SER A 183 -11.61 -8.28 -18.28
CA SER A 183 -13.00 -8.38 -17.83
C SER A 183 -13.40 -9.84 -17.64
#